data_AF-A0A1Q5XX68-F1
#
_entry.id   AF-A0A1Q5XX68-F1
#
_cell.length_a   1.000
_cell.length_b   1.000
_cell.length_c   1.000
_cell.angle_alpha   90.00
_cell.angle_beta   90.00
_cell.angle_gamma   90.00
#
_symmetry.space_group_name_H-M   'P 1'
#
loop_
_entity.id
_entity.type
_entity.pdbx_description
1 polymer ?
#
loop_
_entity_poly.entity_id
_entity_poly.type
_entity_poly.pdbx_seq_one_letter_code
_entity_poly.pdbx_strand_id
1 'polypeptide(L)'
;MNTFQKFGSLLAVTALVTLTACNGTSNEKAPKDNAASNSATTSEADAAFAKGKYDPPIEISSVLMPKKYAHGDTKENNVHDRWMLETLGIKHKDTWYPANDDQYRQKLQLAISSGEKLPDFVSVPTNPVLTNQLIDSGQFIAIDDLFDKYANKTLKDHAAAHPELWYPFMRDGKKYNMPIMEYTDNDDTLLWLREDWMEKLNLKAPKTIADLDNIMDKFKNQNPDGLAPDKVYPLAISLKNNTNTWMGSLDWLFGAYGTIEEQWNMDANGNLEYGSVNPGAKQALAKLKEWMDKGYIHADSALWDEAKSAESWTKGTAGILPGAQWVPDWPAPDLLKNVPGSKYKAYPIPAGPDGKIGTKWQNSGVNASIMINKDAKHPEAIFLYYNYLLDNVANPAAGSPYEYGFAKGYDWDIIDGQPTSDKDKIKDFNNEFPFLTGPARIPDLYMKTLVKLADGEKPVTPYEKQMAEFRKPENWAAAKIVMSQKDIRKQNYFTGAATPTMVSKWNLLRQSEMETFNKIIYGKLPVDAFDEFVTNWKANGGDQITKEVNDWYKSVSAK
;
A
#
# COMPACT_ATOMS: atom_id res chain seq x y z
N MET A 1 60.81 -45.74 -8.42
CA MET A 1 61.33 -45.64 -7.04
C MET A 1 60.25 -45.03 -6.17
N ASN A 2 59.71 -45.89 -5.31
CA ASN A 2 58.94 -45.71 -4.06
C ASN A 2 57.97 -44.52 -3.94
N THR A 3 56.62 -44.66 -3.98
CA THR A 3 55.66 -45.38 -3.09
C THR A 3 55.58 -44.77 -1.66
N PHE A 4 54.46 -44.56 -0.93
CA PHE A 4 53.07 -45.07 -0.83
C PHE A 4 52.19 -43.95 -0.19
N GLN A 5 50.99 -43.60 -0.70
CA GLN A 5 49.62 -44.00 -0.25
C GLN A 5 49.38 -44.00 1.28
N LYS A 6 48.47 -43.18 1.86
CA LYS A 6 46.97 -43.17 1.87
C LYS A 6 46.30 -44.35 2.61
N PHE A 7 45.17 -43.99 3.26
CA PHE A 7 44.13 -44.79 3.94
C PHE A 7 44.47 -45.26 5.35
N GLY A 8 43.57 -45.22 6.34
CA GLY A 8 42.14 -44.89 6.38
C GLY A 8 41.46 -45.68 7.50
N SER A 9 40.30 -45.19 7.98
CA SER A 9 39.25 -45.96 8.70
C SER A 9 39.61 -46.35 10.16
N LEU A 10 38.71 -46.53 11.14
CA LEU A 10 37.26 -46.66 11.23
C LEU A 10 36.84 -46.67 12.74
N LEU A 11 35.61 -46.23 13.02
CA LEU A 11 34.63 -46.79 13.98
C LEU A 11 34.72 -46.68 15.54
N ALA A 12 33.55 -46.28 16.08
CA ALA A 12 32.77 -46.90 17.18
C ALA A 12 32.93 -46.45 18.66
N VAL A 13 31.92 -45.66 19.10
CA VAL A 13 31.02 -45.82 20.27
C VAL A 13 31.52 -46.62 21.48
N THR A 14 31.54 -45.98 22.67
CA THR A 14 30.95 -46.57 23.91
C THR A 14 30.69 -45.49 24.97
N ALA A 15 29.48 -45.49 25.52
CA ALA A 15 29.10 -44.77 26.73
C ALA A 15 29.50 -45.58 27.98
N LEU A 16 29.88 -44.91 29.08
CA LEU A 16 29.77 -45.50 30.41
C LEU A 16 29.46 -44.43 31.47
N VAL A 17 28.36 -44.67 32.18
CA VAL A 17 27.87 -43.97 33.36
C VAL A 17 28.69 -44.39 34.58
N THR A 18 29.06 -43.46 35.45
CA THR A 18 29.41 -43.78 36.85
C THR A 18 28.68 -42.85 37.81
N LEU A 19 27.65 -43.40 38.43
CA LEU A 19 27.09 -42.97 39.72
C LEU A 19 28.05 -43.39 40.83
N THR A 20 28.38 -42.47 41.74
CA THR A 20 28.81 -42.82 43.10
C THR A 20 28.14 -41.87 44.08
N ALA A 21 27.14 -42.42 44.78
CA ALA A 21 26.61 -41.91 46.03
C ALA A 21 27.41 -42.58 47.18
N CYS A 22 27.84 -41.80 48.16
CA CYS A 22 28.14 -42.29 49.50
C CYS A 22 27.65 -41.25 50.52
N ASN A 23 26.69 -41.69 51.32
CA ASN A 23 26.06 -40.98 52.42
C ASN A 23 26.87 -41.28 53.69
N GLY A 24 27.22 -40.26 54.47
CA GLY A 24 27.98 -40.40 55.71
C GLY A 24 27.78 -39.19 56.62
N THR A 25 26.88 -39.34 57.58
CA THR A 25 26.46 -38.34 58.58
C THR A 25 27.52 -38.01 59.62
N SER A 26 27.76 -36.72 59.88
CA SER A 26 28.08 -36.19 61.21
C SER A 26 27.72 -34.70 61.32
N ASN A 27 26.90 -34.39 62.33
CA ASN A 27 26.39 -33.07 62.75
C ASN A 27 27.46 -31.97 62.86
N GLU A 28 27.20 -30.79 62.27
CA GLU A 28 27.42 -29.51 62.97
C GLU A 28 26.68 -28.32 62.29
N LYS A 29 25.82 -27.67 63.10
CA LYS A 29 25.30 -26.28 63.08
C LYS A 29 24.89 -25.62 61.74
N ALA A 30 23.59 -25.36 61.65
CA ALA A 30 22.93 -24.47 60.69
C ALA A 30 23.48 -23.03 60.69
N PRO A 31 23.39 -22.35 59.54
CA PRO A 31 22.82 -21.02 59.47
C PRO A 31 21.59 -20.96 58.54
N LYS A 32 20.73 -20.01 58.91
CA LYS A 32 19.38 -19.76 58.41
C LYS A 32 19.28 -19.50 56.91
N ASP A 33 18.14 -19.94 56.36
CA ASP A 33 17.55 -19.48 55.11
C ASP A 33 17.70 -17.98 54.89
N ASN A 34 18.32 -17.61 53.77
CA ASN A 34 17.97 -16.41 53.05
C ASN A 34 17.34 -16.86 51.74
N ALA A 35 16.00 -16.87 51.72
CA ALA A 35 15.23 -16.88 50.49
C ALA A 35 15.62 -15.64 49.67
N ALA A 36 16.49 -15.83 48.70
CA ALA A 36 16.75 -14.85 47.67
C ALA A 36 15.49 -14.76 46.80
N SER A 37 14.70 -13.71 47.05
CA SER A 37 13.72 -13.18 46.11
C SER A 37 14.40 -13.00 44.75
N ASN A 38 14.05 -13.82 43.77
CA ASN A 38 14.31 -13.57 42.35
C ASN A 38 13.52 -12.32 41.93
N SER A 39 14.07 -11.14 42.20
CA SER A 39 13.63 -9.91 41.53
C SER A 39 14.17 -9.97 40.11
N ALA A 40 13.31 -10.30 39.16
CA ALA A 40 13.62 -10.18 37.73
C ALA A 40 14.08 -8.74 37.46
N THR A 41 15.33 -8.57 37.03
CA THR A 41 15.86 -7.27 36.65
C THR A 41 15.18 -6.88 35.33
N THR A 42 14.35 -5.84 35.35
CA THR A 42 13.72 -5.28 34.14
C THR A 42 14.81 -4.90 33.13
N SER A 43 14.65 -5.29 31.85
CA SER A 43 15.62 -4.92 30.82
C SER A 43 15.62 -3.41 30.57
N GLU A 44 16.72 -2.87 30.03
CA GLU A 44 16.81 -1.46 29.63
C GLU A 44 15.67 -1.07 28.67
N ALA A 45 15.40 -1.93 27.69
CA ALA A 45 14.26 -1.83 26.77
C ALA A 45 12.92 -1.70 27.52
N ASP A 46 12.62 -2.62 28.44
CA ASP A 46 11.35 -2.62 29.15
C ASP A 46 11.19 -1.37 30.03
N ALA A 47 12.29 -0.88 30.61
CA ALA A 47 12.31 0.38 31.34
C ALA A 47 12.08 1.59 30.42
N ALA A 48 12.66 1.59 29.21
CA ALA A 48 12.47 2.66 28.24
C ALA A 48 11.02 2.72 27.73
N PHE A 49 10.41 1.57 27.43
CA PHE A 49 9.00 1.50 27.02
C PHE A 49 8.05 1.93 28.15
N ALA A 50 8.33 1.53 29.40
CA ALA A 50 7.53 1.97 30.55
C ALA A 50 7.60 3.49 30.79
N LYS A 51 8.74 4.11 30.47
CA LYS A 51 8.96 5.56 30.60
C LYS A 51 8.62 6.35 29.33
N GLY A 52 8.46 5.69 28.19
CA GLY A 52 8.34 6.31 26.87
C GLY A 52 9.66 6.89 26.32
N LYS A 53 10.81 6.62 26.93
CA LYS A 53 12.10 7.25 26.60
C LYS A 53 13.30 6.45 27.11
N TYR A 54 14.35 6.36 26.30
CA TYR A 54 15.67 5.87 26.70
C TYR A 54 16.45 6.92 27.51
N ASP A 55 17.04 6.48 28.62
CA ASP A 55 17.91 7.29 29.48
C ASP A 55 18.98 6.38 30.14
N PRO A 56 20.26 6.47 29.72
CA PRO A 56 20.81 7.45 28.78
C PRO A 56 20.34 7.25 27.32
N PRO A 57 20.48 8.26 26.44
CA PRO A 57 20.10 8.12 25.04
C PRO A 57 20.87 7.02 24.30
N ILE A 58 20.19 6.31 23.40
CA ILE A 58 20.76 5.26 22.54
C ILE A 58 21.02 5.79 21.12
N GLU A 59 21.92 5.12 20.37
CA GLU A 59 22.16 5.40 18.95
C GLU A 59 21.54 4.28 18.10
N ILE A 60 20.80 4.67 17.06
CA ILE A 60 20.28 3.76 16.03
C ILE A 60 20.72 4.21 14.64
N SER A 61 20.81 3.28 13.71
CA SER A 61 21.20 3.55 12.33
C SER A 61 20.12 3.12 11.33
N SER A 62 19.90 3.96 10.32
CA SER A 62 18.93 3.69 9.25
C SER A 62 19.41 4.23 7.89
N VAL A 63 18.58 4.04 6.87
CA VAL A 63 18.76 4.65 5.55
C VAL A 63 17.82 5.84 5.43
N LEU A 64 18.36 7.02 5.08
CA LEU A 64 17.55 8.18 4.73
C LEU A 64 17.52 8.39 3.22
N MET A 65 16.31 8.57 2.70
CA MET A 65 16.10 9.07 1.34
C MET A 65 16.28 10.59 1.31
N PRO A 66 16.56 11.19 0.15
CA PRO A 66 16.69 12.63 0.06
C PRO A 66 15.35 13.30 0.37
N LYS A 67 15.40 14.29 1.26
CA LYS A 67 14.25 15.04 1.74
C LYS A 67 14.49 16.53 1.54
N LYS A 68 13.41 17.30 1.50
CA LYS A 68 13.48 18.76 1.60
C LYS A 68 13.74 19.12 3.06
N TYR A 69 14.78 19.90 3.31
CA TYR A 69 15.03 20.49 4.62
C TYR A 69 14.59 21.95 4.62
N ALA A 70 14.08 22.42 5.76
CA ALA A 70 13.65 23.80 5.97
C ALA A 70 14.50 24.43 7.08
N HIS A 71 14.50 25.76 7.20
CA HIS A 71 15.11 26.48 8.32
C HIS A 71 16.61 26.21 8.56
N GLY A 72 17.34 25.80 7.52
CA GLY A 72 18.76 25.44 7.62
C GLY A 72 19.03 24.06 8.21
N ASP A 73 17.99 23.24 8.39
CA ASP A 73 18.14 21.85 8.82
C ASP A 73 19.02 21.03 7.86
N THR A 74 19.69 20.02 8.42
CA THR A 74 20.44 19.02 7.66
C THR A 74 19.87 17.62 7.91
N LYS A 75 20.35 16.63 7.17
CA LYS A 75 19.94 15.23 7.37
C LYS A 75 20.32 14.66 8.74
N GLU A 76 21.35 15.20 9.38
CA GLU A 76 21.81 14.80 10.73
C GLU A 76 21.30 15.71 11.85
N ASN A 77 20.66 16.84 11.51
CA ASN A 77 20.12 17.79 12.46
C ASN A 77 18.89 18.48 11.86
N ASN A 78 17.79 17.74 11.80
CA ASN A 78 16.49 18.29 11.45
C ASN A 78 15.52 18.26 12.63
N VAL A 79 14.35 18.85 12.44
CA VAL A 79 13.29 18.90 13.45
C VAL A 79 12.92 17.53 14.02
N HIS A 80 12.95 16.46 13.21
CA HIS A 80 12.65 15.11 13.67
C HIS A 80 13.80 14.51 14.49
N ASP A 81 15.07 14.75 14.13
CA ASP A 81 16.22 14.26 14.92
C ASP A 81 16.24 14.88 16.31
N ARG A 82 16.02 16.20 16.40
CA ARG A 82 15.94 16.91 17.68
C ARG A 82 14.78 16.40 18.53
N TRP A 83 13.59 16.30 17.93
CA TRP A 83 12.40 15.76 18.59
C TRP A 83 12.60 14.33 19.08
N MET A 84 13.21 13.46 18.27
CA MET A 84 13.42 12.06 18.60
C MET A 84 14.42 11.89 19.76
N LEU A 85 15.48 12.69 19.78
CA LEU A 85 16.42 12.72 20.89
C LEU A 85 15.76 13.23 22.19
N GLU A 86 15.05 14.35 22.11
CA GLU A 86 14.43 15.00 23.27
C GLU A 86 13.26 14.17 23.84
N THR A 87 12.43 13.61 22.98
CA THR A 87 11.20 12.90 23.37
C THR A 87 11.45 11.45 23.69
N LEU A 88 12.27 10.75 22.89
CA LEU A 88 12.44 9.30 22.98
C LEU A 88 13.83 8.88 23.46
N GLY A 89 14.79 9.80 23.56
CA GLY A 89 16.16 9.44 23.91
C GLY A 89 16.84 8.62 22.81
N ILE A 90 16.42 8.79 21.57
CA ILE A 90 16.97 8.06 20.42
C ILE A 90 17.73 9.05 19.55
N LYS A 91 19.00 8.78 19.30
CA LYS A 91 19.82 9.50 18.35
C LYS A 91 19.94 8.70 17.07
N HIS A 92 19.60 9.31 15.95
CA HIS A 92 19.80 8.69 14.65
C HIS A 92 21.20 8.95 14.11
N LYS A 93 21.75 7.95 13.44
CA LYS A 93 22.95 8.04 12.63
C LYS A 93 22.71 7.45 11.25
N ASP A 94 22.75 8.33 10.26
CA ASP A 94 22.69 7.95 8.86
C ASP A 94 23.79 6.98 8.48
N THR A 95 23.41 5.89 7.80
CA THR A 95 24.40 5.01 7.16
C THR A 95 24.47 5.29 5.68
N TRP A 96 23.31 5.41 5.00
CA TRP A 96 23.23 5.59 3.55
C TRP A 96 22.29 6.73 3.16
N TYR A 97 22.61 7.39 2.04
CA TYR A 97 21.82 8.49 1.46
C TYR A 97 21.71 8.35 -0.07
N PRO A 98 20.98 7.34 -0.58
CA PRO A 98 20.79 7.12 -2.02
C PRO A 98 20.00 8.26 -2.65
N ALA A 99 20.21 8.60 -3.94
CA ALA A 99 19.52 9.75 -4.53
C ALA A 99 18.06 9.46 -4.92
N ASN A 100 17.69 8.19 -5.09
CA ASN A 100 16.35 7.74 -5.48
C ASN A 100 16.18 6.25 -5.17
N ASP A 101 14.96 5.74 -5.37
CA ASP A 101 14.60 4.34 -5.06
C ASP A 101 15.44 3.32 -5.84
N ASP A 102 15.82 3.61 -7.08
CA ASP A 102 16.63 2.69 -7.89
C ASP A 102 18.04 2.54 -7.32
N GLN A 103 18.68 3.66 -6.98
CA GLN A 103 19.98 3.66 -6.33
C GLN A 103 19.92 3.04 -4.93
N TYR A 104 18.82 3.26 -4.20
CA TYR A 104 18.60 2.62 -2.92
C TYR A 104 18.60 1.09 -3.06
N ARG A 105 17.78 0.55 -3.98
CA ARG A 105 17.70 -0.90 -4.22
C ARG A 105 19.04 -1.49 -4.66
N GLN A 106 19.75 -0.83 -5.57
CA GLN A 106 21.08 -1.27 -6.02
C GLN A 106 22.08 -1.32 -4.87
N LYS A 107 22.11 -0.28 -4.02
CA LYS A 107 23.01 -0.22 -2.86
C LYS A 107 22.69 -1.31 -1.85
N LEU A 108 21.41 -1.52 -1.56
CA LEU A 108 20.96 -2.57 -0.65
C LEU A 108 21.34 -3.97 -1.17
N GLN A 109 21.11 -4.25 -2.46
CA GLN A 109 21.53 -5.52 -3.09
C GLN A 109 23.05 -5.71 -3.07
N LEU A 110 23.82 -4.64 -3.33
CA LEU A 110 25.27 -4.69 -3.23
C LEU A 110 25.72 -5.01 -1.81
N ALA A 111 25.16 -4.34 -0.80
CA ALA A 111 25.51 -4.56 0.60
C ALA A 111 25.22 -6.01 1.06
N ILE A 112 24.08 -6.58 0.64
CA ILE A 112 23.75 -7.98 0.90
C ILE A 112 24.79 -8.92 0.26
N SER A 113 25.13 -8.69 -1.00
CA SER A 113 26.04 -9.57 -1.74
C SER A 113 27.51 -9.44 -1.33
N SER A 114 27.94 -8.25 -0.90
CA SER A 114 29.31 -7.97 -0.45
C SER A 114 29.55 -8.26 1.03
N GLY A 115 28.48 -8.46 1.81
CA GLY A 115 28.55 -8.55 3.27
C GLY A 115 28.90 -7.22 3.95
N GLU A 116 28.61 -6.08 3.29
CA GLU A 116 28.75 -4.76 3.91
C GLU A 116 27.84 -4.66 5.13
N LYS A 117 28.30 -3.96 6.17
CA LYS A 117 27.49 -3.70 7.36
C LYS A 117 26.21 -2.94 6.97
N LEU A 118 25.07 -3.57 7.19
CA LEU A 118 23.75 -2.97 7.04
C LEU A 118 23.43 -2.07 8.26
N PRO A 119 22.60 -1.02 8.09
CA PRO A 119 22.06 -0.27 9.22
C PRO A 119 21.17 -1.15 10.12
N ASP A 120 20.84 -0.66 11.31
CA ASP A 120 19.96 -1.37 12.25
C ASP A 120 18.55 -1.55 11.68
N PHE A 121 18.03 -0.52 11.00
CA PHE A 121 16.70 -0.51 10.39
C PHE A 121 16.76 -0.22 8.89
N VAL A 122 16.13 -1.09 8.10
CA VAL A 122 16.07 -1.00 6.63
C VAL A 122 14.61 -0.85 6.19
N SER A 123 14.28 0.29 5.59
CA SER A 123 12.95 0.52 5.02
C SER A 123 12.79 -0.26 3.72
N VAL A 124 11.76 -1.08 3.61
CA VAL A 124 11.47 -1.87 2.42
C VAL A 124 10.16 -1.35 1.84
N PRO A 125 10.21 -0.72 0.64
CA PRO A 125 9.00 -0.45 -0.14
C PRO A 125 8.21 -1.75 -0.36
N THR A 126 6.95 -1.65 -0.75
CA THR A 126 6.11 -2.81 -1.13
C THR A 126 6.62 -3.49 -2.42
N ASN A 127 7.80 -4.11 -2.35
CA ASN A 127 8.46 -4.85 -3.40
C ASN A 127 8.71 -6.28 -2.90
N PRO A 128 7.80 -7.22 -3.20
CA PRO A 128 7.89 -8.57 -2.66
C PRO A 128 9.17 -9.32 -3.06
N VAL A 129 9.75 -9.03 -4.24
CA VAL A 129 11.01 -9.64 -4.70
C VAL A 129 12.17 -9.21 -3.80
N LEU A 130 12.32 -7.89 -3.61
CA LEU A 130 13.37 -7.36 -2.74
C LEU A 130 13.19 -7.85 -1.29
N THR A 131 11.96 -7.82 -0.77
CA THR A 131 11.64 -8.36 0.56
C THR A 131 12.12 -9.80 0.71
N ASN A 132 11.79 -10.68 -0.23
CA ASN A 132 12.16 -12.08 -0.13
C ASN A 132 13.68 -12.28 -0.25
N GLN A 133 14.37 -11.53 -1.12
CA GLN A 133 15.84 -11.53 -1.18
C GLN A 133 16.48 -11.10 0.15
N LEU A 134 15.90 -10.09 0.81
CA LEU A 134 16.36 -9.63 2.12
C LEU A 134 16.16 -10.69 3.19
N ILE A 135 14.99 -11.34 3.24
CA ILE A 135 14.72 -12.46 4.17
C ILE A 135 15.73 -13.59 3.94
N ASP A 136 15.93 -14.00 2.69
CA ASP A 136 16.82 -15.10 2.31
C ASP A 136 18.31 -14.80 2.57
N SER A 137 18.69 -13.54 2.72
CA SER A 137 20.07 -13.15 3.04
C SER A 137 20.52 -13.58 4.45
N GLY A 138 19.58 -13.88 5.35
CA GLY A 138 19.86 -14.19 6.75
C GLY A 138 20.47 -13.03 7.55
N GLN A 139 20.31 -11.78 7.08
CA GLN A 139 20.77 -10.58 7.76
C GLN A 139 19.71 -9.93 8.66
N PHE A 140 18.44 -10.36 8.55
CA PHE A 140 17.32 -9.78 9.28
C PHE A 140 16.66 -10.80 10.20
N ILE A 141 16.18 -10.33 11.36
CA ILE A 141 15.51 -11.17 12.35
C ILE A 141 14.01 -11.27 12.07
N ALA A 142 13.42 -12.40 12.48
CA ALA A 142 11.98 -12.47 12.65
C ALA A 142 11.56 -11.54 13.80
N ILE A 143 10.41 -10.90 13.66
CA ILE A 143 9.96 -9.84 14.56
C ILE A 143 8.78 -10.25 15.44
N ASP A 144 8.32 -11.51 15.38
CA ASP A 144 7.13 -12.00 16.07
C ASP A 144 7.14 -11.62 17.57
N ASP A 145 8.21 -11.97 18.31
CA ASP A 145 8.34 -11.66 19.73
C ASP A 145 8.43 -10.16 20.01
N LEU A 146 9.12 -9.40 19.15
CA LEU A 146 9.24 -7.95 19.29
C LEU A 146 7.90 -7.26 19.05
N PHE A 147 7.16 -7.70 18.04
CA PHE A 147 5.83 -7.18 17.72
C PHE A 147 4.85 -7.48 18.86
N ASP A 148 4.81 -8.73 19.32
CA ASP A 148 3.91 -9.16 20.39
C ASP A 148 4.21 -8.43 21.70
N LYS A 149 5.48 -8.17 22.01
CA LYS A 149 5.86 -7.46 23.23
C LYS A 149 5.70 -5.94 23.12
N TYR A 150 6.18 -5.33 22.03
CA TYR A 150 6.40 -3.89 21.95
C TYR A 150 5.44 -3.14 21.06
N ALA A 151 4.72 -3.76 20.10
CA ALA A 151 3.75 -3.03 19.30
C ALA A 151 2.57 -2.53 20.15
N ASN A 152 2.09 -1.31 19.89
CA ASN A 152 0.92 -0.76 20.56
C ASN A 152 -0.38 -1.43 20.11
N LYS A 153 -1.47 -1.07 20.78
CA LYS A 153 -2.82 -1.61 20.51
C LYS A 153 -3.26 -1.31 19.08
N THR A 154 -3.03 -0.08 18.58
CA THR A 154 -3.42 0.33 17.23
C THR A 154 -2.83 -0.57 16.16
N LEU A 155 -1.52 -0.85 16.24
CA LEU A 155 -0.84 -1.71 15.27
C LEU A 155 -1.26 -3.18 15.40
N LYS A 156 -1.44 -3.67 16.63
CA LYS A 156 -1.89 -5.05 16.90
C LYS A 156 -3.32 -5.31 16.43
N ASP A 157 -4.24 -4.40 16.72
CA ASP A 157 -5.63 -4.51 16.30
C ASP A 157 -5.75 -4.52 14.78
N HIS A 158 -5.02 -3.62 14.10
CA HIS A 158 -4.98 -3.58 12.64
C HIS A 158 -4.43 -4.89 12.05
N ALA A 159 -3.32 -5.38 12.58
CA ALA A 159 -2.72 -6.64 12.16
C ALA A 159 -3.61 -7.87 12.41
N ALA A 160 -4.42 -7.85 13.48
CA ALA A 160 -5.38 -8.91 13.76
C ALA A 160 -6.59 -8.86 12.81
N ALA A 161 -7.05 -7.66 12.44
CA ALA A 161 -8.13 -7.46 11.49
C ALA A 161 -7.73 -7.74 10.04
N HIS A 162 -6.45 -7.53 9.70
CA HIS A 162 -5.90 -7.63 8.35
C HIS A 162 -4.68 -8.57 8.29
N PRO A 163 -4.84 -9.89 8.54
CA PRO A 163 -3.72 -10.83 8.54
C PRO A 163 -2.97 -10.88 7.20
N GLU A 164 -3.62 -10.53 6.09
CA GLU A 164 -3.02 -10.42 4.76
C GLU A 164 -1.86 -9.43 4.68
N LEU A 165 -1.79 -8.46 5.62
CA LEU A 165 -0.72 -7.48 5.63
C LEU A 165 0.64 -8.16 5.85
N TRP A 166 0.66 -9.35 6.45
CA TRP A 166 1.89 -10.09 6.71
C TRP A 166 2.37 -10.89 5.49
N TYR A 167 1.47 -11.27 4.58
CA TYR A 167 1.76 -12.21 3.49
C TYR A 167 2.99 -11.86 2.63
N PRO A 168 3.26 -10.57 2.30
CA PRO A 168 4.46 -10.21 1.53
C PRO A 168 5.77 -10.43 2.30
N PHE A 169 5.71 -10.44 3.64
CA PHE A 169 6.84 -10.38 4.57
C PHE A 169 7.03 -11.66 5.40
N MET A 170 6.32 -12.73 5.04
CA MET A 170 6.35 -14.00 5.74
C MET A 170 7.30 -15.01 5.09
N ARG A 171 8.02 -15.74 5.94
CA ARG A 171 8.78 -16.94 5.54
C ARG A 171 8.71 -17.98 6.65
N ASP A 172 8.41 -19.21 6.29
CA ASP A 172 8.33 -20.35 7.22
C ASP A 172 7.47 -20.05 8.47
N GLY A 173 6.34 -19.36 8.26
CA GLY A 173 5.40 -18.97 9.33
C GLY A 173 5.84 -17.79 10.21
N LYS A 174 7.00 -17.18 9.96
CA LYS A 174 7.53 -16.05 10.73
C LYS A 174 7.39 -14.73 9.98
N LYS A 175 7.24 -13.63 10.73
CA LYS A 175 7.12 -12.27 10.20
C LYS A 175 8.49 -11.59 10.24
N TYR A 176 8.93 -11.00 9.13
CA TYR A 176 10.28 -10.40 9.05
C TYR A 176 10.29 -8.87 8.93
N ASN A 177 9.12 -8.24 8.74
CA ASN A 177 9.05 -6.80 8.55
C ASN A 177 7.97 -6.21 9.47
N MET A 178 8.29 -5.10 10.13
CA MET A 178 7.31 -4.29 10.83
C MET A 178 6.54 -3.45 9.80
N PRO A 179 5.21 -3.60 9.67
CA PRO A 179 4.43 -2.84 8.69
C PRO A 179 4.34 -1.36 9.09
N ILE A 180 4.45 -0.48 8.10
CA ILE A 180 4.12 0.95 8.24
C ILE A 180 2.73 1.17 7.68
N MET A 181 1.82 1.58 8.57
CA MET A 181 0.41 1.78 8.25
C MET A 181 0.18 2.95 7.30
N GLU A 182 -0.75 2.74 6.38
CA GLU A 182 -1.26 3.70 5.40
C GLU A 182 -2.79 3.73 5.46
N TYR A 183 -3.40 4.82 5.01
CA TYR A 183 -4.84 4.91 4.85
C TYR A 183 -5.37 3.81 3.92
N THR A 184 -6.44 3.14 4.32
CA THR A 184 -7.16 2.18 3.49
C THR A 184 -8.24 2.88 2.67
N ASP A 185 -8.76 2.17 1.66
CA ASP A 185 -9.96 2.57 0.91
C ASP A 185 -9.82 3.90 0.14
N ASN A 186 -8.58 4.36 -0.08
CA ASN A 186 -8.30 5.65 -0.71
C ASN A 186 -8.06 5.56 -2.23
N ASP A 187 -7.95 4.35 -2.77
CA ASP A 187 -7.65 4.07 -4.19
C ASP A 187 -8.79 3.36 -4.93
N ASP A 188 -9.93 3.18 -4.25
CA ASP A 188 -11.14 2.58 -4.79
C ASP A 188 -11.69 3.38 -5.98
N THR A 189 -12.04 2.69 -7.05
CA THR A 189 -12.50 3.34 -8.27
C THR A 189 -13.94 3.84 -8.13
N LEU A 190 -14.14 5.13 -8.39
CA LEU A 190 -15.44 5.78 -8.60
C LEU A 190 -15.55 6.26 -10.04
N LEU A 191 -16.76 6.60 -10.49
CA LEU A 191 -16.96 7.29 -11.76
C LEU A 191 -17.22 8.77 -11.53
N TRP A 192 -16.27 9.62 -11.93
CA TRP A 192 -16.41 11.07 -11.88
C TRP A 192 -17.02 11.59 -13.17
N LEU A 193 -18.27 12.04 -13.11
CA LEU A 193 -19.01 12.53 -14.27
C LEU A 193 -19.00 14.06 -14.30
N ARG A 194 -19.03 14.63 -15.51
CA ARG A 194 -19.38 16.03 -15.77
C ARG A 194 -20.84 16.26 -15.37
N GLU A 195 -21.04 16.73 -14.14
CA GLU A 195 -22.37 16.96 -13.56
C GLU A 195 -23.13 18.04 -14.35
N ASP A 196 -22.42 19.02 -14.90
CA ASP A 196 -23.05 20.03 -15.75
C ASP A 196 -23.59 19.45 -17.07
N TRP A 197 -22.98 18.38 -17.59
CA TRP A 197 -23.51 17.64 -18.73
C TRP A 197 -24.74 16.82 -18.33
N MET A 198 -24.68 16.17 -17.16
CA MET A 198 -25.82 15.43 -16.60
C MET A 198 -27.04 16.36 -16.41
N GLU A 199 -26.85 17.54 -15.82
CA GLU A 199 -27.88 18.56 -15.60
C GLU A 199 -28.50 19.07 -16.91
N LYS A 200 -27.66 19.50 -17.88
CA LYS A 200 -28.12 20.02 -19.19
C LYS A 200 -28.96 18.99 -19.96
N LEU A 201 -28.63 17.71 -19.83
CA LEU A 201 -29.27 16.61 -20.53
C LEU A 201 -30.37 15.91 -19.71
N ASN A 202 -30.63 16.40 -18.49
CA ASN A 202 -31.60 15.84 -17.54
C ASN A 202 -31.40 14.32 -17.30
N LEU A 203 -30.14 13.92 -17.11
CA LEU A 203 -29.73 12.54 -16.90
C LEU A 203 -29.71 12.18 -15.41
N LYS A 204 -29.91 10.90 -15.11
CA LYS A 204 -29.86 10.36 -13.74
C LYS A 204 -28.57 9.59 -13.51
N ALA A 205 -28.21 9.41 -12.25
CA ALA A 205 -27.08 8.57 -11.82
C ALA A 205 -27.13 7.18 -12.47
N PRO A 206 -26.02 6.68 -13.05
CA PRO A 206 -25.99 5.34 -13.64
C PRO A 206 -26.11 4.27 -12.53
N LYS A 207 -26.99 3.28 -12.74
CA LYS A 207 -27.08 2.09 -11.87
C LYS A 207 -26.57 0.84 -12.57
N THR A 208 -26.65 0.82 -13.89
CA THR A 208 -26.28 -0.32 -14.73
C THR A 208 -25.36 0.11 -15.88
N ILE A 209 -24.63 -0.84 -16.46
CA ILE A 209 -23.83 -0.59 -17.68
C ILE A 209 -24.73 -0.07 -18.82
N ALA A 210 -26.00 -0.47 -18.88
CA ALA A 210 -26.95 0.06 -19.86
C ALA A 210 -27.31 1.54 -19.62
N ASP A 211 -27.41 1.97 -18.36
CA ASP A 211 -27.60 3.40 -18.05
C ASP A 211 -26.37 4.20 -18.48
N LEU A 212 -25.17 3.68 -18.22
CA LEU A 212 -23.91 4.31 -18.60
C LEU A 212 -23.77 4.38 -20.14
N ASP A 213 -24.16 3.33 -20.87
CA ASP A 213 -24.25 3.32 -22.33
C ASP A 213 -25.10 4.50 -22.83
N ASN A 214 -26.30 4.69 -22.27
CA ASN A 214 -27.18 5.77 -22.65
C ASN A 214 -26.61 7.15 -22.27
N ILE A 215 -25.97 7.29 -21.11
CA ILE A 215 -25.29 8.54 -20.72
C ILE A 215 -24.18 8.88 -21.71
N MET A 216 -23.32 7.91 -22.04
CA MET A 216 -22.22 8.12 -22.99
C MET A 216 -22.72 8.43 -24.39
N ASP A 217 -23.81 7.79 -24.83
CA ASP A 217 -24.47 8.13 -26.10
C ASP A 217 -24.93 9.58 -26.14
N LYS A 218 -25.59 10.03 -25.07
CA LYS A 218 -26.07 11.41 -24.94
C LYS A 218 -24.91 12.40 -24.88
N PHE A 219 -23.86 12.10 -24.14
CA PHE A 219 -22.65 12.92 -24.10
C PHE A 219 -22.03 13.06 -25.49
N LYS A 220 -21.83 11.95 -26.21
CA LYS A 220 -21.22 11.94 -27.55
C LYS A 220 -22.05 12.70 -28.58
N ASN A 221 -23.35 12.40 -28.63
CA ASN A 221 -24.20 12.79 -29.75
C ASN A 221 -24.95 14.10 -29.51
N GLN A 222 -25.22 14.48 -28.25
CA GLN A 222 -25.85 15.76 -27.93
C GLN A 222 -24.85 16.86 -27.57
N ASN A 223 -23.60 16.48 -27.22
CA ASN A 223 -22.45 17.39 -27.10
C ASN A 223 -22.82 18.70 -26.37
N PRO A 224 -23.13 18.63 -25.07
CA PRO A 224 -23.72 19.75 -24.31
C PRO A 224 -22.81 20.98 -24.16
N ASP A 225 -21.52 20.86 -24.52
CA ASP A 225 -20.55 21.96 -24.57
C ASP A 225 -20.25 22.46 -25.99
N GLY A 226 -20.90 21.90 -27.02
CA GLY A 226 -20.76 22.37 -28.40
C GLY A 226 -19.33 22.21 -28.96
N LEU A 227 -18.59 21.21 -28.48
CA LEU A 227 -17.25 20.89 -29.00
C LEU A 227 -17.30 20.47 -30.48
N ALA A 228 -16.16 20.42 -31.16
CA ALA A 228 -16.15 19.76 -32.46
C ALA A 228 -16.52 18.26 -32.29
N PRO A 229 -17.35 17.66 -33.17
CA PRO A 229 -17.85 16.29 -32.99
C PRO A 229 -16.76 15.21 -32.79
N ASP A 230 -15.59 15.41 -33.37
CA ASP A 230 -14.40 14.55 -33.25
C ASP A 230 -13.58 14.79 -31.97
N LYS A 231 -14.04 15.69 -31.09
CA LYS A 231 -13.40 16.03 -29.80
C LYS A 231 -14.21 15.62 -28.58
N VAL A 232 -15.36 14.97 -28.75
CA VAL A 232 -16.19 14.48 -27.65
C VAL A 232 -15.93 13.00 -27.44
N TYR A 233 -15.32 12.62 -26.32
CA TYR A 233 -15.01 11.23 -25.96
C TYR A 233 -15.56 10.95 -24.56
N PRO A 234 -16.80 10.46 -24.43
CA PRO A 234 -17.45 10.25 -23.15
C PRO A 234 -16.60 9.65 -22.03
N LEU A 235 -15.71 8.70 -22.32
CA LEU A 235 -14.97 7.94 -21.32
C LEU A 235 -13.45 8.15 -21.45
N ALA A 236 -12.82 8.68 -20.39
CA ALA A 236 -11.37 8.80 -20.27
C ALA A 236 -10.77 7.53 -19.65
N ILE A 237 -9.92 6.82 -20.40
CA ILE A 237 -9.24 5.59 -19.94
C ILE A 237 -7.75 5.59 -20.30
N SER A 238 -6.98 4.77 -19.58
CA SER A 238 -5.59 4.45 -19.91
C SER A 238 -5.49 2.99 -20.35
N LEU A 239 -4.74 2.75 -21.44
CA LEU A 239 -4.49 1.39 -21.98
C LEU A 239 -3.00 1.12 -22.28
N LYS A 240 -2.11 2.11 -22.05
CA LYS A 240 -0.70 2.03 -22.44
C LYS A 240 0.07 0.96 -21.68
N ASN A 241 -0.04 0.97 -20.35
CA ASN A 241 0.74 0.09 -19.49
C ASN A 241 -0.11 -1.10 -19.01
N ASN A 242 -1.33 -0.81 -18.56
CA ASN A 242 -2.23 -1.71 -17.85
C ASN A 242 -3.68 -1.26 -18.09
N THR A 243 -4.66 -2.14 -17.90
CA THR A 243 -6.09 -1.76 -17.88
C THR A 243 -6.62 -1.53 -16.46
N ASN A 244 -5.97 -2.14 -15.46
CA ASN A 244 -6.24 -1.94 -14.04
C ASN A 244 -5.19 -0.98 -13.46
N THR A 245 -5.57 0.27 -13.21
CA THR A 245 -4.61 1.32 -12.81
C THR A 245 -5.24 2.41 -11.93
N TRP A 246 -4.48 3.37 -11.42
CA TRP A 246 -4.95 4.34 -10.42
C TRP A 246 -5.83 5.48 -10.99
N MET A 247 -5.85 5.71 -12.31
CA MET A 247 -6.72 6.68 -12.99
C MET A 247 -7.04 6.26 -14.41
N GLY A 248 -8.29 6.46 -14.84
CA GLY A 248 -8.75 5.91 -16.11
C GLY A 248 -8.80 4.39 -16.12
N SER A 249 -8.96 3.78 -14.94
CA SER A 249 -9.01 2.33 -14.74
C SER A 249 -10.25 1.69 -15.34
N LEU A 250 -10.16 0.39 -15.65
CA LEU A 250 -11.24 -0.43 -16.17
C LEU A 250 -11.70 -1.53 -15.21
N ASP A 251 -11.10 -1.65 -14.02
CA ASP A 251 -11.43 -2.70 -13.04
C ASP A 251 -12.93 -2.79 -12.71
N TRP A 252 -13.61 -1.64 -12.64
CA TRP A 252 -15.05 -1.57 -12.38
C TRP A 252 -15.89 -2.19 -13.51
N LEU A 253 -15.44 -2.10 -14.76
CA LEU A 253 -16.13 -2.68 -15.90
C LEU A 253 -15.95 -4.20 -15.92
N PHE A 254 -14.74 -4.68 -15.69
CA PHE A 254 -14.50 -6.12 -15.54
C PHE A 254 -15.28 -6.68 -14.34
N GLY A 255 -15.35 -5.91 -13.25
CA GLY A 255 -16.11 -6.25 -12.05
C GLY A 255 -17.61 -6.37 -12.32
N ALA A 256 -18.16 -5.54 -13.21
CA ALA A 256 -19.53 -5.69 -13.71
C ALA A 256 -19.77 -7.02 -14.45
N TYR A 257 -18.72 -7.74 -14.84
CA TYR A 257 -18.80 -9.10 -15.41
C TYR A 257 -18.23 -10.19 -14.47
N GLY A 258 -17.91 -9.84 -13.23
CA GLY A 258 -17.56 -10.78 -12.17
C GLY A 258 -16.08 -11.08 -11.98
N THR A 259 -15.18 -10.33 -12.61
CA THR A 259 -13.73 -10.50 -12.48
C THR A 259 -13.02 -9.17 -12.29
N ILE A 260 -11.80 -9.14 -11.74
CA ILE A 260 -10.93 -7.96 -11.83
C ILE A 260 -9.66 -8.39 -12.55
N GLU A 261 -9.45 -7.82 -13.72
CA GLU A 261 -8.30 -8.11 -14.55
C GLU A 261 -6.98 -7.70 -13.87
N GLU A 262 -5.93 -8.41 -14.24
CA GLU A 262 -4.57 -8.27 -13.72
C GLU A 262 -4.39 -8.59 -12.23
N GLN A 263 -5.43 -9.09 -11.55
CA GLN A 263 -5.39 -9.46 -10.14
C GLN A 263 -5.58 -10.95 -9.91
N TRP A 264 -5.06 -11.43 -8.78
CA TRP A 264 -5.35 -12.77 -8.27
C TRP A 264 -6.42 -12.66 -7.20
N ASN A 265 -7.67 -12.88 -7.61
CA ASN A 265 -8.82 -12.86 -6.71
C ASN A 265 -9.20 -14.28 -6.30
N MET A 266 -9.93 -14.39 -5.19
CA MET A 266 -10.43 -15.68 -4.71
C MET A 266 -11.60 -16.17 -5.56
N ASP A 267 -11.56 -17.43 -5.96
CA ASP A 267 -12.64 -18.14 -6.63
C ASP A 267 -13.65 -18.71 -5.61
N ALA A 268 -14.74 -19.31 -6.11
CA ALA A 268 -15.78 -19.89 -5.26
C ALA A 268 -15.31 -21.10 -4.41
N ASN A 269 -14.15 -21.69 -4.73
CA ASN A 269 -13.57 -22.84 -4.04
C ASN A 269 -12.48 -22.43 -3.02
N GLY A 270 -12.20 -21.13 -2.87
CA GLY A 270 -11.15 -20.61 -2.00
C GLY A 270 -9.75 -20.66 -2.60
N ASN A 271 -9.60 -20.91 -3.91
CA ASN A 271 -8.34 -20.82 -4.63
C ASN A 271 -8.19 -19.44 -5.28
N LEU A 272 -6.96 -19.04 -5.58
CA LEU A 272 -6.69 -17.81 -6.33
C LEU A 272 -6.75 -18.08 -7.84
N GLU A 273 -7.52 -17.26 -8.56
CA GLU A 273 -7.62 -17.24 -10.03
C GLU A 273 -7.11 -15.89 -10.57
N TYR A 274 -6.40 -15.93 -11.70
CA TYR A 274 -5.99 -14.71 -12.38
C TYR A 274 -7.14 -14.11 -13.20
N GLY A 275 -7.59 -12.91 -12.83
CA GLY A 275 -8.84 -12.36 -13.34
C GLY A 275 -8.85 -12.06 -14.84
N SER A 276 -7.68 -11.88 -15.47
CA SER A 276 -7.58 -11.65 -16.92
C SER A 276 -7.90 -12.89 -17.76
N VAL A 277 -7.87 -14.10 -17.19
CA VAL A 277 -8.26 -15.34 -17.88
C VAL A 277 -9.63 -15.85 -17.47
N ASN A 278 -10.32 -15.13 -16.59
CA ASN A 278 -11.69 -15.43 -16.20
C ASN A 278 -12.66 -15.14 -17.38
N PRO A 279 -13.70 -15.96 -17.62
CA PRO A 279 -14.66 -15.73 -18.70
C PRO A 279 -15.33 -14.34 -18.71
N GLY A 280 -15.49 -13.70 -17.55
CA GLY A 280 -16.03 -12.34 -17.45
C GLY A 280 -15.19 -11.29 -18.18
N ALA A 281 -13.88 -11.50 -18.32
CA ALA A 281 -12.99 -10.61 -19.05
C ALA A 281 -13.36 -10.54 -20.54
N LYS A 282 -13.80 -11.65 -21.15
CA LYS A 282 -14.29 -11.67 -22.54
C LYS A 282 -15.47 -10.71 -22.74
N GLN A 283 -16.39 -10.67 -21.78
CA GLN A 283 -17.57 -9.82 -21.85
C GLN A 283 -17.22 -8.33 -21.68
N ALA A 284 -16.30 -8.02 -20.76
CA ALA A 284 -15.77 -6.66 -20.59
C ALA A 284 -15.07 -6.16 -21.87
N LEU A 285 -14.23 -7.00 -22.49
CA LEU A 285 -13.55 -6.67 -23.74
C LEU A 285 -14.53 -6.46 -24.90
N ALA A 286 -15.61 -7.24 -24.98
CA ALA A 286 -16.66 -7.03 -25.97
C ALA A 286 -17.33 -5.65 -25.79
N LYS A 287 -17.61 -5.25 -24.54
CA LYS A 287 -18.20 -3.95 -24.23
C LYS A 287 -17.23 -2.80 -24.52
N LEU A 288 -15.94 -2.96 -24.21
CA LEU A 288 -14.90 -1.97 -24.56
C LEU A 288 -14.75 -1.81 -26.07
N LYS A 289 -14.78 -2.91 -26.83
CA LYS A 289 -14.78 -2.87 -28.29
C LYS A 289 -15.98 -2.08 -28.81
N GLU A 290 -17.17 -2.34 -28.28
CA GLU A 290 -18.38 -1.61 -28.64
C GLU A 290 -18.23 -0.10 -28.38
N TRP A 291 -17.68 0.30 -27.22
CA TRP A 291 -17.44 1.70 -26.87
C TRP A 291 -16.37 2.36 -27.73
N MET A 292 -15.33 1.62 -28.12
CA MET A 292 -14.34 2.09 -29.08
C MET A 292 -14.98 2.32 -30.46
N ASP A 293 -15.78 1.38 -30.97
CA ASP A 293 -16.46 1.48 -32.26
C ASP A 293 -17.47 2.65 -32.29
N LYS A 294 -18.13 2.93 -31.17
CA LYS A 294 -19.04 4.08 -30.99
C LYS A 294 -18.30 5.43 -30.81
N GLY A 295 -16.97 5.41 -30.71
CA GLY A 295 -16.15 6.60 -30.46
C GLY A 295 -16.33 7.20 -29.08
N TYR A 296 -16.74 6.39 -28.10
CA TYR A 296 -16.84 6.81 -26.69
C TYR A 296 -15.47 6.91 -26.03
N ILE A 297 -14.52 6.10 -26.52
CA ILE A 297 -13.12 6.05 -26.12
C ILE A 297 -12.27 6.66 -27.23
N HIS A 298 -11.22 7.39 -26.85
CA HIS A 298 -10.30 7.98 -27.82
C HIS A 298 -9.40 6.91 -28.48
N ALA A 299 -9.19 7.02 -29.80
CA ALA A 299 -8.40 6.06 -30.57
C ALA A 299 -6.92 5.98 -30.11
N ASP A 300 -6.35 7.06 -29.57
CA ASP A 300 -4.99 7.04 -29.02
C ASP A 300 -4.89 6.51 -27.57
N SER A 301 -5.96 5.99 -26.97
CA SER A 301 -5.95 5.53 -25.56
C SER A 301 -4.91 4.42 -25.27
N ALA A 302 -4.55 3.58 -26.26
CA ALA A 302 -3.42 2.64 -26.20
C ALA A 302 -2.04 3.30 -26.01
N LEU A 303 -1.92 4.61 -26.25
CA LEU A 303 -0.71 5.39 -26.04
C LEU A 303 -0.79 6.24 -24.76
N TRP A 304 -1.93 6.22 -24.07
CA TRP A 304 -2.19 7.08 -22.92
C TRP A 304 -1.94 6.33 -21.62
N ASP A 305 -1.04 6.89 -20.82
CA ASP A 305 -0.95 6.57 -19.40
C ASP A 305 -2.07 7.28 -18.62
N GLU A 306 -2.06 7.08 -17.32
CA GLU A 306 -3.03 7.57 -16.36
C GLU A 306 -3.12 9.10 -16.33
N ALA A 307 -1.97 9.78 -16.40
CA ALA A 307 -1.89 11.23 -16.45
C ALA A 307 -2.46 11.78 -17.76
N LYS A 308 -2.18 11.12 -18.90
CA LYS A 308 -2.74 11.51 -20.19
C LYS A 308 -4.24 11.28 -20.26
N SER A 309 -4.73 10.19 -19.65
CA SER A 309 -6.17 9.94 -19.50
C SER A 309 -6.85 11.07 -18.72
N ALA A 310 -6.31 11.44 -17.55
CA ALA A 310 -6.78 12.58 -16.76
C ALA A 310 -6.79 13.90 -17.56
N GLU A 311 -5.75 14.16 -18.36
CA GLU A 311 -5.66 15.36 -19.21
C GLU A 311 -6.82 15.46 -20.22
N SER A 312 -7.29 14.33 -20.76
CA SER A 312 -8.44 14.32 -21.69
C SER A 312 -9.73 14.81 -21.01
N TRP A 313 -9.89 14.50 -19.73
CA TRP A 313 -11.01 14.96 -18.92
C TRP A 313 -10.84 16.43 -18.51
N THR A 314 -9.65 16.85 -18.05
CA THR A 314 -9.43 18.26 -17.66
C THR A 314 -9.44 19.25 -18.82
N LYS A 315 -9.22 18.80 -20.06
CA LYS A 315 -9.44 19.61 -21.27
C LYS A 315 -10.90 19.77 -21.65
N GLY A 316 -11.81 19.09 -20.95
CA GLY A 316 -13.25 19.10 -21.23
C GLY A 316 -13.68 18.17 -22.36
N THR A 317 -12.76 17.38 -22.94
CA THR A 317 -13.07 16.48 -24.06
C THR A 317 -13.72 15.18 -23.62
N ALA A 318 -13.63 14.83 -22.33
CA ALA A 318 -14.28 13.66 -21.76
C ALA A 318 -15.33 14.00 -20.68
N GLY A 319 -16.35 13.15 -20.60
CA GLY A 319 -17.49 13.30 -19.69
C GLY A 319 -17.36 12.48 -18.41
N ILE A 320 -16.60 11.38 -18.43
CA ILE A 320 -16.44 10.41 -17.33
C ILE A 320 -14.95 10.16 -17.12
N LEU A 321 -14.50 10.25 -15.87
CA LEU A 321 -13.17 9.88 -15.41
C LEU A 321 -13.29 8.82 -14.31
N PRO A 322 -12.92 7.56 -14.58
CA PRO A 322 -12.70 6.57 -13.53
C PRO A 322 -11.52 7.02 -12.65
N GLY A 323 -11.74 7.18 -11.35
CA GLY A 323 -10.73 7.66 -10.43
C GLY A 323 -11.15 7.57 -8.97
N ALA A 324 -10.19 7.69 -8.07
CA ALA A 324 -10.41 7.55 -6.64
C ALA A 324 -11.09 8.79 -6.01
N GLN A 325 -11.38 8.72 -4.71
CA GLN A 325 -12.08 9.80 -4.00
C GLN A 325 -11.34 11.15 -4.03
N TRP A 326 -10.01 11.12 -4.20
CA TRP A 326 -9.14 12.30 -4.14
C TRP A 326 -9.12 13.14 -5.43
N VAL A 327 -9.86 12.75 -6.48
CA VAL A 327 -10.00 13.53 -7.73
C VAL A 327 -10.27 15.03 -7.55
N PRO A 328 -11.04 15.49 -6.54
CA PRO A 328 -11.23 16.91 -6.25
C PRO A 328 -9.92 17.66 -5.96
N ASP A 329 -8.91 16.98 -5.42
CA ASP A 329 -7.59 17.56 -5.13
C ASP A 329 -6.74 17.64 -6.38
N TRP A 330 -6.80 16.59 -7.20
CA TRP A 330 -6.24 16.54 -8.55
C TRP A 330 -6.89 15.38 -9.31
N PRO A 331 -7.33 15.54 -10.57
CA PRO A 331 -7.07 16.65 -11.47
C PRO A 331 -8.24 17.66 -11.59
N ALA A 332 -9.30 17.56 -10.78
CA ALA A 332 -10.49 18.41 -10.90
C ALA A 332 -10.26 19.93 -10.89
N PRO A 333 -9.28 20.49 -10.15
CA PRO A 333 -8.99 21.93 -10.23
C PRO A 333 -8.62 22.39 -11.66
N ASP A 334 -7.95 21.54 -12.43
CA ASP A 334 -7.59 21.86 -13.82
C ASP A 334 -8.81 21.82 -14.75
N LEU A 335 -9.77 20.91 -14.53
CA LEU A 335 -11.05 20.93 -15.25
C LEU A 335 -11.76 22.27 -15.03
N LEU A 336 -11.94 22.67 -13.77
CA LEU A 336 -12.64 23.91 -13.42
C LEU A 336 -11.97 25.15 -14.03
N LYS A 337 -10.63 25.13 -14.09
CA LYS A 337 -9.83 26.19 -14.70
C LYS A 337 -9.95 26.22 -16.23
N ASN A 338 -9.85 25.08 -16.89
CA ASN A 338 -9.82 24.97 -18.36
C ASN A 338 -11.22 25.07 -18.98
N VAL A 339 -12.26 24.67 -18.24
CA VAL A 339 -13.65 24.68 -18.68
C VAL A 339 -14.50 25.46 -17.66
N PRO A 340 -14.54 26.80 -17.76
CA PRO A 340 -15.28 27.64 -16.83
C PRO A 340 -16.76 27.25 -16.76
N GLY A 341 -17.30 27.10 -15.54
CA GLY A 341 -18.69 26.71 -15.30
C GLY A 341 -18.95 25.20 -15.34
N SER A 342 -17.92 24.39 -15.61
CA SER A 342 -18.01 22.94 -15.44
C SER A 342 -18.31 22.57 -13.99
N LYS A 343 -18.99 21.44 -13.82
CA LYS A 343 -19.25 20.80 -12.52
C LYS A 343 -18.90 19.33 -12.63
N TYR A 344 -18.52 18.72 -11.53
CA TYR A 344 -18.22 17.30 -11.49
C TYR A 344 -18.80 16.65 -10.24
N LYS A 345 -19.04 15.35 -10.33
CA LYS A 345 -19.57 14.57 -9.22
C LYS A 345 -19.18 13.11 -9.32
N ALA A 346 -18.82 12.51 -8.20
CA ALA A 346 -18.60 11.08 -8.10
C ALA A 346 -19.92 10.31 -8.06
N TYR A 347 -19.96 9.19 -8.75
CA TYR A 347 -21.04 8.22 -8.73
C TYR A 347 -20.51 6.81 -8.38
N PRO A 348 -21.35 5.96 -7.76
CA PRO A 348 -21.04 4.55 -7.60
C PRO A 348 -20.78 3.89 -8.96
N ILE A 349 -20.00 2.81 -8.96
CA ILE A 349 -19.80 2.03 -10.17
C ILE A 349 -21.09 1.26 -10.53
N PRO A 350 -21.43 1.13 -11.83
CA PRO A 350 -22.66 0.48 -12.26
C PRO A 350 -22.56 -1.05 -12.22
N ALA A 351 -23.70 -1.71 -12.00
CA ALA A 351 -23.82 -3.16 -12.13
C ALA A 351 -23.88 -3.60 -13.61
N GLY A 352 -23.40 -4.81 -13.88
CA GLY A 352 -23.51 -5.47 -15.17
C GLY A 352 -24.91 -6.02 -15.46
N PRO A 353 -25.10 -6.59 -16.65
CA PRO A 353 -26.41 -7.07 -17.12
C PRO A 353 -26.97 -8.24 -16.30
N ASP A 354 -26.13 -9.00 -15.62
CA ASP A 354 -26.53 -10.11 -14.73
C ASP A 354 -26.58 -9.69 -13.25
N GLY A 355 -26.47 -8.39 -12.96
CA GLY A 355 -26.46 -7.84 -11.61
C GLY A 355 -25.13 -7.96 -10.88
N LYS A 356 -24.09 -8.55 -11.50
CA LYS A 356 -22.75 -8.53 -10.92
C LYS A 356 -22.19 -7.13 -10.89
N ILE A 357 -21.32 -6.90 -9.93
CA ILE A 357 -20.67 -5.62 -9.70
C ILE A 357 -19.37 -5.89 -8.95
N GLY A 358 -18.34 -5.10 -9.21
CA GLY A 358 -17.12 -5.18 -8.43
C GLY A 358 -16.08 -4.15 -8.84
N THR A 359 -15.12 -3.93 -7.97
CA THR A 359 -13.97 -3.06 -8.19
C THR A 359 -12.77 -3.66 -7.48
N LYS A 360 -11.57 -3.27 -7.90
CA LYS A 360 -10.34 -3.69 -7.24
C LYS A 360 -10.29 -3.24 -5.78
N TRP A 361 -9.56 -4.00 -4.98
CA TRP A 361 -9.08 -3.55 -3.68
C TRP A 361 -7.73 -4.22 -3.40
N GLN A 362 -6.74 -3.43 -2.99
CA GLN A 362 -5.38 -3.92 -2.81
C GLN A 362 -4.73 -3.44 -1.51
N ASN A 363 -5.41 -2.63 -0.72
CA ASN A 363 -4.80 -1.91 0.39
C ASN A 363 -5.26 -2.47 1.74
N SER A 364 -4.43 -3.33 2.33
CA SER A 364 -4.55 -3.80 3.72
C SER A 364 -4.05 -2.77 4.75
N GLY A 365 -3.92 -1.51 4.35
CA GLY A 365 -3.47 -0.40 5.18
C GLY A 365 -1.97 -0.37 5.40
N VAL A 366 -1.16 -0.81 4.43
CA VAL A 366 0.32 -0.85 4.53
C VAL A 366 0.94 -0.45 3.19
N ASN A 367 1.85 0.53 3.19
CA ASN A 367 2.53 1.02 1.97
C ASN A 367 4.06 0.84 1.98
N ALA A 368 4.62 0.46 3.14
CA ALA A 368 6.03 0.22 3.35
C ALA A 368 6.20 -0.64 4.61
N SER A 369 7.42 -1.09 4.86
CA SER A 369 7.74 -1.89 6.03
C SER A 369 9.18 -1.65 6.47
N ILE A 370 9.53 -2.03 7.69
CA ILE A 370 10.90 -1.92 8.22
C ILE A 370 11.39 -3.30 8.61
N MET A 371 12.55 -3.70 8.08
CA MET A 371 13.27 -4.89 8.52
C MET A 371 14.32 -4.51 9.56
N ILE A 372 14.53 -5.41 10.53
CA ILE A 372 15.46 -5.22 11.64
C ILE A 372 16.68 -6.10 11.40
N ASN A 373 17.85 -5.48 11.26
CA ASN A 373 19.11 -6.19 11.11
C ASN A 373 19.41 -6.99 12.39
N LYS A 374 19.89 -8.23 12.24
CA LYS A 374 20.25 -9.11 13.36
C LYS A 374 21.34 -8.56 14.27
N ASP A 375 22.16 -7.65 13.75
CA ASP A 375 23.25 -7.01 14.51
C ASP A 375 22.79 -5.74 15.24
N ALA A 376 21.51 -5.35 15.13
CA ALA A 376 20.95 -4.21 15.84
C ALA A 376 21.02 -4.42 17.36
N LYS A 377 21.59 -3.43 18.06
CA LYS A 377 21.72 -3.49 19.54
C LYS A 377 20.42 -3.22 20.29
N HIS A 378 19.54 -2.44 19.66
CA HIS A 378 18.25 -2.01 20.21
C HIS A 378 17.13 -2.27 19.17
N PRO A 379 16.88 -3.54 18.80
CA PRO A 379 15.92 -3.89 17.76
C PRO A 379 14.49 -3.38 18.07
N GLU A 380 14.15 -3.23 19.35
CA GLU A 380 12.88 -2.70 19.83
C GLU A 380 12.69 -1.19 19.62
N ALA A 381 13.76 -0.42 19.40
CA ALA A 381 13.70 1.05 19.39
C ALA A 381 12.76 1.61 18.31
N ILE A 382 12.61 0.90 17.18
CA ILE A 382 11.69 1.31 16.11
C ILE A 382 10.22 1.25 16.55
N PHE A 383 9.86 0.29 17.41
CA PHE A 383 8.51 0.21 17.96
C PHE A 383 8.23 1.38 18.91
N LEU A 384 9.20 1.80 19.74
CA LEU A 384 9.03 2.98 20.59
C LEU A 384 8.77 4.23 19.75
N TYR A 385 9.57 4.44 18.71
CA TYR A 385 9.39 5.54 17.75
C TYR A 385 8.02 5.51 17.08
N TYR A 386 7.64 4.38 16.50
CA TYR A 386 6.43 4.31 15.70
C TYR A 386 5.16 4.33 16.55
N ASN A 387 5.16 3.63 17.70
CA ASN A 387 4.05 3.68 18.66
C ASN A 387 3.78 5.11 19.12
N TYR A 388 4.83 5.88 19.45
CA TYR A 388 4.66 7.26 19.89
C TYR A 388 3.93 8.08 18.83
N LEU A 389 4.35 7.97 17.56
CA LEU A 389 3.70 8.69 16.47
C LEU A 389 2.24 8.25 16.26
N LEU A 390 1.95 6.95 16.37
CA LEU A 390 0.58 6.45 16.26
C LEU A 390 -0.31 6.92 17.42
N ASP A 391 0.21 6.92 18.64
CA ASP A 391 -0.57 7.23 19.84
C ASP A 391 -0.76 8.75 20.04
N ASN A 392 0.18 9.58 19.56
CA ASN A 392 0.18 11.01 19.86
C ASN A 392 0.03 11.91 18.63
N VAL A 393 0.43 11.47 17.44
CA VAL A 393 0.52 12.31 16.23
C VAL A 393 -0.51 11.93 15.17
N ALA A 394 -0.83 10.65 15.01
CA ALA A 394 -1.73 10.20 13.94
C ALA A 394 -3.19 10.62 14.16
N ASN A 395 -3.64 10.73 15.42
CA ASN A 395 -4.95 11.28 15.81
C ASN A 395 -4.80 12.05 17.13
N PRO A 396 -4.21 13.25 17.12
CA PRO A 396 -3.85 13.97 18.33
C PRO A 396 -5.09 14.39 19.12
N ALA A 397 -4.97 14.47 20.45
CA ALA A 397 -6.02 15.03 21.29
C ALA A 397 -6.00 16.58 21.25
N ALA A 398 -7.15 17.21 21.46
CA ALA A 398 -7.21 18.66 21.66
C ALA A 398 -6.40 19.07 22.91
N GLY A 399 -5.62 20.14 22.82
CA GLY A 399 -4.67 20.57 23.85
C GLY A 399 -3.36 19.79 23.89
N SER A 400 -3.17 18.78 23.02
CA SER A 400 -1.89 18.09 22.91
C SER A 400 -0.85 18.95 22.18
N PRO A 401 0.47 18.68 22.34
CA PRO A 401 1.52 19.37 21.58
C PRO A 401 1.37 19.28 20.06
N TYR A 402 0.62 18.29 19.57
CA TYR A 402 0.43 18.01 18.15
C TYR A 402 -0.95 18.43 17.64
N GLU A 403 -1.72 19.22 18.41
CA GLU A 403 -3.08 19.65 18.04
C GLU A 403 -3.13 20.29 16.65
N TYR A 404 -2.13 21.09 16.27
CA TYR A 404 -2.13 21.83 15.01
C TYR A 404 -1.24 21.22 13.93
N GLY A 405 -0.44 20.21 14.28
CA GLY A 405 0.58 19.61 13.43
C GLY A 405 1.81 19.22 14.26
N PHE A 406 2.79 18.61 13.61
CA PHE A 406 3.98 18.05 14.24
C PHE A 406 4.92 19.13 14.80
N ALA A 407 5.25 20.15 14.01
CA ALA A 407 6.21 21.17 14.36
C ALA A 407 5.83 22.56 13.82
N LYS A 408 5.70 23.51 14.75
CA LYS A 408 5.40 24.91 14.40
C LYS A 408 6.48 25.50 13.50
N GLY A 409 6.08 26.18 12.43
CA GLY A 409 6.93 26.74 11.40
C GLY A 409 7.31 25.74 10.29
N TYR A 410 6.90 24.46 10.41
CA TYR A 410 7.17 23.42 9.41
C TYR A 410 5.86 22.98 8.73
N ASP A 411 5.00 22.25 9.44
CA ASP A 411 3.74 21.74 8.90
C ASP A 411 2.50 22.49 9.44
N TRP A 412 2.70 23.42 10.37
CA TRP A 412 1.69 24.36 10.83
C TRP A 412 2.30 25.65 11.36
N ASP A 413 1.56 26.76 11.34
CA ASP A 413 1.97 28.02 11.97
C ASP A 413 0.77 28.87 12.42
N ILE A 414 1.03 30.01 13.06
CA ILE A 414 0.02 31.03 13.40
C ILE A 414 0.08 32.14 12.35
N ILE A 415 -0.93 32.20 11.49
CA ILE A 415 -1.09 33.23 10.45
C ILE A 415 -2.32 34.07 10.79
N ASP A 416 -2.17 35.39 10.79
CA ASP A 416 -3.24 36.35 11.16
C ASP A 416 -3.86 36.06 12.54
N GLY A 417 -3.04 35.60 13.48
CA GLY A 417 -3.45 35.27 14.85
C GLY A 417 -4.22 33.96 15.00
N GLN A 418 -4.36 33.16 13.95
CA GLN A 418 -5.01 31.85 13.98
C GLN A 418 -4.03 30.73 13.61
N PRO A 419 -4.04 29.59 14.32
CA PRO A 419 -3.30 28.41 13.89
C PRO A 419 -3.87 27.89 12.57
N THR A 420 -3.00 27.53 11.63
CA THR A 420 -3.37 26.91 10.35
C THR A 420 -2.32 25.88 9.95
N SER A 421 -2.76 24.82 9.28
CA SER A 421 -1.89 23.87 8.60
C SER A 421 -1.90 24.07 7.08
N ASP A 422 -2.55 25.13 6.58
CA ASP A 422 -2.67 25.40 5.15
C ASP A 422 -1.30 25.60 4.50
N LYS A 423 -0.89 24.62 3.68
CA LYS A 423 0.41 24.61 3.00
C LYS A 423 0.65 25.82 2.11
N ASP A 424 -0.43 26.44 1.60
CA ASP A 424 -0.31 27.58 0.69
C ASP A 424 -0.09 28.90 1.45
N LYS A 425 -0.36 28.90 2.77
CA LYS A 425 -0.14 30.05 3.67
C LYS A 425 1.19 29.97 4.43
N ILE A 426 1.72 28.77 4.63
CA ILE A 426 2.93 28.54 5.43
C ILE A 426 4.16 28.64 4.54
N LYS A 427 5.02 29.62 4.82
CA LYS A 427 6.31 29.76 4.13
C LYS A 427 7.18 28.54 4.43
N ASP A 428 7.79 27.98 3.40
CA ASP A 428 8.69 26.83 3.49
C ASP A 428 8.02 25.58 4.10
N PHE A 429 6.69 25.43 3.92
CA PHE A 429 5.92 24.28 4.39
C PHE A 429 6.65 22.96 4.16
N ASN A 430 6.70 22.14 5.21
CA ASN A 430 7.37 20.87 5.23
C ASN A 430 6.68 19.91 6.23
N ASN A 431 6.14 18.81 5.70
CA ASN A 431 5.54 17.72 6.48
C ASN A 431 6.21 16.36 6.20
N GLU A 432 7.45 16.38 5.72
CA GLU A 432 8.19 15.18 5.38
C GLU A 432 8.74 14.51 6.64
N PHE A 433 8.43 13.22 6.83
CA PHE A 433 9.05 12.41 7.86
C PHE A 433 10.26 11.67 7.29
N PRO A 434 11.45 11.73 7.90
CA PRO A 434 12.66 11.11 7.36
C PRO A 434 12.65 9.58 7.47
N PHE A 435 12.07 9.01 8.55
CA PHE A 435 12.10 7.57 8.85
C PHE A 435 10.86 6.80 8.38
N LEU A 436 9.85 7.50 7.89
CA LEU A 436 8.60 6.94 7.38
C LEU A 436 8.36 7.44 5.95
N THR A 437 7.46 6.78 5.22
CA THR A 437 7.02 7.24 3.89
C THR A 437 6.16 8.51 3.97
N GLY A 438 5.73 8.91 5.17
CA GLY A 438 4.98 10.12 5.48
C GLY A 438 4.65 10.18 6.98
N PRO A 439 3.73 11.06 7.41
CA PRO A 439 3.22 11.06 8.78
C PRO A 439 2.65 9.69 9.16
N ALA A 440 2.68 9.34 10.45
CA ALA A 440 2.03 8.12 10.92
C ALA A 440 0.51 8.21 10.70
N ARG A 441 -0.10 7.08 10.31
CA ARG A 441 -1.51 7.03 9.92
C ARG A 441 -2.23 5.90 10.64
N ILE A 442 -3.48 6.15 10.99
CA ILE A 442 -4.44 5.13 11.41
C ILE A 442 -5.25 4.77 10.15
N PRO A 443 -5.20 3.52 9.65
CA PRO A 443 -5.68 3.15 8.33
C PRO A 443 -7.11 3.60 7.98
N ASP A 444 -8.05 3.39 8.89
CA ASP A 444 -9.47 3.67 8.66
C ASP A 444 -9.89 5.10 9.05
N LEU A 445 -9.04 5.84 9.76
CA LEU A 445 -9.35 7.15 10.33
C LEU A 445 -9.70 8.15 9.24
N TYR A 446 -8.92 8.18 8.16
CA TYR A 446 -9.13 9.12 7.06
C TYR A 446 -10.52 9.00 6.47
N MET A 447 -10.90 7.80 6.02
CA MET A 447 -12.20 7.57 5.39
C MET A 447 -13.36 7.72 6.39
N LYS A 448 -13.19 7.31 7.65
CA LYS A 448 -14.18 7.57 8.72
C LYS A 448 -14.42 9.06 8.92
N THR A 449 -13.35 9.86 8.99
CA THR A 449 -13.43 11.31 9.11
C THR A 449 -14.14 11.93 7.90
N LEU A 450 -13.81 11.52 6.68
CA LEU A 450 -14.48 12.06 5.48
C LEU A 450 -15.97 11.71 5.44
N VAL A 451 -16.36 10.48 5.81
CA VAL A 451 -17.77 10.08 5.89
C VAL A 451 -18.51 10.89 6.95
N LYS A 452 -17.92 11.05 8.14
CA LYS A 452 -18.46 11.88 9.22
C LYS A 452 -18.75 13.32 8.75
N LEU A 453 -17.78 13.93 8.04
CA LEU A 453 -17.94 15.27 7.47
C LEU A 453 -19.04 15.32 6.39
N ALA A 454 -19.15 14.27 5.56
CA ALA A 454 -20.21 14.14 4.55
C ALA A 454 -21.61 14.07 5.17
N ASP A 455 -21.74 13.48 6.35
CA ASP A 455 -22.99 13.39 7.11
C ASP A 455 -23.34 14.70 7.86
N GLY A 456 -22.49 15.73 7.74
CA GLY A 456 -22.71 17.04 8.36
C GLY A 456 -22.38 17.07 9.86
N GLU A 457 -21.72 16.02 10.37
CA GLU A 457 -21.25 16.01 11.74
C GLU A 457 -20.09 17.00 11.93
N LYS A 458 -20.02 17.62 13.11
CA LYS A 458 -18.96 18.59 13.41
C LYS A 458 -17.63 17.86 13.62
N PRO A 459 -16.51 18.38 13.08
CA PRO A 459 -15.19 17.86 13.43
C PRO A 459 -14.89 18.19 14.90
N VAL A 460 -14.49 17.17 15.65
CA VAL A 460 -14.23 17.22 17.10
C VAL A 460 -12.74 17.11 17.36
N THR A 461 -12.08 16.10 16.80
CA THR A 461 -10.63 15.92 17.00
C THR A 461 -9.85 16.94 16.15
N PRO A 462 -8.64 17.33 16.55
CA PRO A 462 -7.79 18.16 15.72
C PRO A 462 -7.54 17.57 14.32
N TYR A 463 -7.36 16.24 14.20
CA TYR A 463 -7.28 15.57 12.89
C TYR A 463 -8.52 15.83 12.04
N GLU A 464 -9.73 15.66 12.61
CA GLU A 464 -10.98 15.90 11.88
C GLU A 464 -11.11 17.36 11.42
N LYS A 465 -10.70 18.32 12.27
CA LYS A 465 -10.72 19.75 11.92
C LYS A 465 -9.74 20.04 10.78
N GLN A 466 -8.56 19.46 10.84
CA GLN A 466 -7.54 19.59 9.81
C GLN A 466 -8.03 18.99 8.47
N MET A 467 -8.65 17.81 8.49
CA MET A 467 -9.26 17.22 7.28
C MET A 467 -10.41 18.06 6.73
N ALA A 468 -11.20 18.71 7.61
CA ALA A 468 -12.27 19.61 7.19
C ALA A 468 -11.76 20.90 6.53
N GLU A 469 -10.55 21.36 6.89
CA GLU A 469 -9.87 22.49 6.23
C GLU A 469 -9.26 22.07 4.88
N PHE A 470 -8.62 20.90 4.83
CA PHE A 470 -7.89 20.46 3.64
C PHE A 470 -8.73 19.80 2.55
N ARG A 471 -9.78 19.07 2.91
CA ARG A 471 -10.57 18.26 1.94
C ARG A 471 -11.86 18.96 1.59
N LYS A 472 -12.25 18.85 0.33
CA LYS A 472 -13.45 19.51 -0.22
C LYS A 472 -14.70 18.67 0.05
N PRO A 473 -15.90 19.28 0.09
CA PRO A 473 -17.16 18.53 0.23
C PRO A 473 -17.32 17.38 -0.78
N GLU A 474 -16.77 17.54 -1.99
CA GLU A 474 -16.75 16.50 -3.02
C GLU A 474 -15.92 15.29 -2.62
N ASN A 475 -14.79 15.47 -1.91
CA ASN A 475 -14.01 14.36 -1.36
C ASN A 475 -14.83 13.61 -0.30
N TRP A 476 -15.54 14.34 0.56
CA TRP A 476 -16.34 13.74 1.64
C TRP A 476 -17.48 12.91 1.08
N ALA A 477 -18.20 13.46 0.10
CA ALA A 477 -19.27 12.75 -0.60
C ALA A 477 -18.74 11.52 -1.35
N ALA A 478 -17.60 11.63 -2.02
CA ALA A 478 -16.94 10.52 -2.69
C ALA A 478 -16.51 9.41 -1.71
N ALA A 479 -15.97 9.78 -0.55
CA ALA A 479 -15.62 8.82 0.49
C ALA A 479 -16.84 8.02 0.97
N LYS A 480 -17.99 8.67 1.15
CA LYS A 480 -19.25 7.97 1.47
C LYS A 480 -19.66 6.96 0.40
N ILE A 481 -19.47 7.29 -0.87
CA ILE A 481 -19.72 6.36 -1.98
C ILE A 481 -18.76 5.17 -1.91
N VAL A 482 -17.46 5.40 -1.72
CA VAL A 482 -16.47 4.33 -1.54
C VAL A 482 -16.89 3.40 -0.40
N MET A 483 -17.25 3.94 0.76
CA MET A 483 -17.62 3.13 1.92
C MET A 483 -18.96 2.40 1.75
N SER A 484 -19.83 2.86 0.85
CA SER A 484 -21.05 2.14 0.47
C SER A 484 -20.81 0.94 -0.45
N GLN A 485 -19.59 0.80 -0.99
CA GLN A 485 -19.20 -0.21 -1.97
C GLN A 485 -18.23 -1.26 -1.39
N LYS A 486 -18.11 -1.36 -0.07
CA LYS A 486 -17.17 -2.29 0.58
C LYS A 486 -17.38 -3.75 0.18
N ASP A 487 -18.64 -4.17 0.10
CA ASP A 487 -19.01 -5.57 -0.11
C ASP A 487 -18.78 -6.06 -1.55
N ILE A 488 -18.55 -5.14 -2.50
CA ILE A 488 -18.37 -5.48 -3.92
C ILE A 488 -16.88 -5.50 -4.32
N ARG A 489 -15.99 -5.13 -3.40
CA ARG A 489 -14.55 -5.10 -3.64
C ARG A 489 -14.00 -6.51 -3.84
N LYS A 490 -13.05 -6.64 -4.75
CA LYS A 490 -12.26 -7.86 -4.91
C LYS A 490 -10.82 -7.61 -4.51
N GLN A 491 -10.40 -8.33 -3.47
CA GLN A 491 -9.04 -8.26 -2.97
C GLN A 491 -8.08 -8.99 -3.91
N ASN A 492 -6.94 -8.37 -4.22
CA ASN A 492 -5.80 -9.07 -4.77
C ASN A 492 -5.06 -9.80 -3.65
N TYR A 493 -5.14 -11.13 -3.60
CA TYR A 493 -4.54 -11.95 -2.55
C TYR A 493 -3.09 -12.33 -2.85
N PHE A 494 -2.65 -12.28 -4.11
CA PHE A 494 -1.26 -12.55 -4.45
C PHE A 494 -0.40 -11.30 -4.27
N THR A 495 0.31 -11.27 -3.14
CA THR A 495 1.19 -10.15 -2.73
C THR A 495 2.63 -10.61 -2.45
N GLY A 496 2.96 -11.86 -2.79
CA GLY A 496 4.28 -12.45 -2.64
C GLY A 496 5.24 -12.11 -3.78
N ALA A 497 6.50 -12.57 -3.65
CA ALA A 497 7.47 -12.49 -4.73
C ALA A 497 6.99 -13.25 -5.98
N ALA A 498 7.48 -12.83 -7.14
CA ALA A 498 7.25 -13.56 -8.38
C ALA A 498 7.63 -15.04 -8.20
N THR A 499 6.71 -15.93 -8.55
CA THR A 499 6.94 -17.38 -8.48
C THR A 499 8.05 -17.82 -9.45
N PRO A 500 8.64 -19.03 -9.29
CA PRO A 500 9.69 -19.50 -10.19
C PRO A 500 9.30 -19.42 -11.67
N THR A 501 8.06 -19.78 -12.00
CA THR A 501 7.58 -19.70 -13.39
C THR A 501 7.28 -18.26 -13.81
N MET A 502 6.76 -17.40 -12.91
CA MET A 502 6.60 -15.97 -13.21
C MET A 502 7.93 -15.31 -13.60
N VAL A 503 9.03 -15.60 -12.89
CA VAL A 503 10.36 -15.03 -13.19
C VAL A 503 10.77 -15.27 -14.64
N SER A 504 10.45 -16.43 -15.22
CA SER A 504 10.86 -16.79 -16.57
C SER A 504 9.80 -16.53 -17.66
N LYS A 505 8.51 -16.45 -17.30
CA LYS A 505 7.39 -16.41 -18.26
C LYS A 505 6.46 -15.21 -18.13
N TRP A 506 6.44 -14.49 -16.99
CA TRP A 506 5.42 -13.48 -16.73
C TRP A 506 5.42 -12.33 -17.74
N ASN A 507 6.59 -11.83 -18.12
CA ASN A 507 6.70 -10.76 -19.11
C ASN A 507 6.07 -11.16 -20.46
N LEU A 508 6.30 -12.39 -20.91
CA LEU A 508 5.71 -12.92 -22.15
C LEU A 508 4.18 -13.02 -22.03
N LEU A 509 3.70 -13.55 -20.90
CA LEU A 509 2.27 -13.73 -20.64
C LEU A 509 1.53 -12.38 -20.58
N ARG A 510 2.10 -11.39 -19.86
CA ARG A 510 1.58 -10.02 -19.75
C ARG A 510 1.59 -9.30 -21.10
N GLN A 511 2.64 -9.46 -21.88
CA GLN A 511 2.71 -8.89 -23.23
C GLN A 511 1.62 -9.49 -24.13
N SER A 512 1.45 -10.81 -24.11
CA SER A 512 0.42 -11.51 -24.89
C SER A 512 -1.00 -11.07 -24.47
N GLU A 513 -1.22 -10.88 -23.18
CA GLU A 513 -2.47 -10.35 -22.62
C GLU A 513 -2.75 -8.93 -23.13
N MET A 514 -1.84 -7.99 -22.91
CA MET A 514 -2.01 -6.59 -23.31
C MET A 514 -2.19 -6.46 -24.83
N GLU A 515 -1.42 -7.21 -25.62
CA GLU A 515 -1.55 -7.21 -27.08
C GLU A 515 -2.91 -7.74 -27.52
N THR A 516 -3.39 -8.85 -26.93
CA THR A 516 -4.69 -9.43 -27.28
C THR A 516 -5.82 -8.50 -26.88
N PHE A 517 -5.81 -7.99 -25.65
CA PHE A 517 -6.84 -7.11 -25.13
C PHE A 517 -6.95 -5.85 -26.00
N ASN A 518 -5.82 -5.17 -26.27
CA ASN A 518 -5.81 -4.01 -27.15
C ASN A 518 -6.29 -4.36 -28.56
N LYS A 519 -5.85 -5.47 -29.17
CA LYS A 519 -6.34 -5.85 -30.50
C LYS A 519 -7.84 -6.13 -30.52
N ILE A 520 -8.42 -6.71 -29.47
CA ILE A 520 -9.87 -6.91 -29.37
C ILE A 520 -10.58 -5.55 -29.24
N ILE A 521 -10.15 -4.70 -28.29
CA ILE A 521 -10.73 -3.37 -28.05
C ILE A 521 -10.74 -2.54 -29.34
N TYR A 522 -9.65 -2.58 -30.11
CA TYR A 522 -9.49 -1.85 -31.37
C TYR A 522 -10.09 -2.56 -32.60
N GLY A 523 -10.78 -3.68 -32.41
CA GLY A 523 -11.40 -4.45 -33.49
C GLY A 523 -10.42 -5.06 -34.50
N LYS A 524 -9.14 -5.20 -34.14
CA LYS A 524 -8.12 -5.90 -34.93
C LYS A 524 -8.20 -7.42 -34.78
N LEU A 525 -8.79 -7.89 -33.68
CA LEU A 525 -9.18 -9.28 -33.46
C LEU A 525 -10.66 -9.37 -33.08
N PRO A 526 -11.36 -10.46 -33.44
CA PRO A 526 -12.69 -10.73 -32.91
C PRO A 526 -12.62 -11.03 -31.42
N VAL A 527 -13.73 -10.83 -30.69
CA VAL A 527 -13.82 -11.11 -29.24
C VAL A 527 -13.49 -12.57 -28.92
N ASP A 528 -13.80 -13.51 -29.81
CA ASP A 528 -13.48 -14.94 -29.63
C ASP A 528 -11.98 -15.26 -29.61
N ALA A 529 -11.11 -14.34 -30.06
CA ALA A 529 -9.67 -14.48 -29.88
C ALA A 529 -9.26 -14.54 -28.41
N PHE A 530 -10.12 -14.09 -27.48
CA PHE A 530 -9.92 -14.27 -26.05
C PHE A 530 -9.78 -15.74 -25.64
N ASP A 531 -10.57 -16.65 -26.23
CA ASP A 531 -10.56 -18.06 -25.83
C ASP A 531 -9.24 -18.75 -26.24
N GLU A 532 -8.72 -18.38 -27.41
CA GLU A 532 -7.40 -18.79 -27.88
C GLU A 532 -6.30 -18.20 -26.99
N PHE A 533 -6.39 -16.92 -26.63
CA PHE A 533 -5.48 -16.29 -25.68
C PHE A 533 -5.45 -17.04 -24.34
N VAL A 534 -6.61 -17.35 -23.73
CA VAL A 534 -6.66 -18.08 -22.45
C VAL A 534 -6.01 -19.45 -22.58
N THR A 535 -6.31 -20.18 -23.65
CA THR A 535 -5.71 -21.48 -23.92
C THR A 535 -4.18 -21.38 -24.02
N ASN A 536 -3.68 -20.40 -24.78
CA ASN A 536 -2.25 -20.17 -24.95
C ASN A 536 -1.58 -19.68 -23.65
N TRP A 537 -2.23 -18.78 -22.90
CA TRP A 537 -1.72 -18.27 -21.63
C TRP A 537 -1.51 -19.40 -20.63
N LYS A 538 -2.50 -20.29 -20.49
CA LYS A 538 -2.44 -21.47 -19.64
C LYS A 538 -1.29 -22.40 -20.05
N ALA A 539 -1.22 -22.74 -21.34
CA ALA A 539 -0.21 -23.64 -21.89
C ALA A 539 1.23 -23.08 -21.80
N ASN A 540 1.40 -21.75 -21.89
CA ASN A 540 2.71 -21.09 -21.85
C ASN A 540 3.25 -20.82 -20.43
N GLY A 541 2.64 -21.42 -19.41
CA GLY A 541 3.09 -21.36 -18.02
C GLY A 541 2.06 -20.80 -17.05
N GLY A 542 0.93 -20.29 -17.55
CA GLY A 542 -0.15 -19.75 -16.72
C GLY A 542 -0.74 -20.75 -15.72
N ASP A 543 -0.91 -22.02 -16.10
CA ASP A 543 -1.40 -23.05 -15.16
C ASP A 543 -0.39 -23.34 -14.06
N GLN A 544 0.90 -23.41 -14.41
CA GLN A 544 1.97 -23.62 -13.45
C GLN A 544 2.09 -22.43 -12.49
N ILE A 545 1.99 -21.20 -13.01
CA ILE A 545 1.96 -19.98 -12.18
C ILE A 545 0.76 -20.00 -11.25
N THR A 546 -0.42 -20.36 -11.75
CA THR A 546 -1.65 -20.46 -10.93
C THR A 546 -1.46 -21.45 -9.78
N LYS A 547 -0.84 -22.60 -10.05
CA LYS A 547 -0.48 -23.58 -9.01
C LYS A 547 0.49 -22.98 -8.00
N GLU A 548 1.58 -22.37 -8.45
CA GLU A 548 2.60 -21.77 -7.58
C GLU A 548 2.04 -20.64 -6.70
N VAL A 549 1.17 -19.79 -7.25
CA VAL A 549 0.46 -18.73 -6.52
C VAL A 549 -0.41 -19.33 -5.42
N ASN A 550 -1.14 -20.40 -5.71
CA ASN A 550 -1.98 -21.07 -4.72
C ASN A 550 -1.16 -21.80 -3.64
N ASP A 551 -0.03 -22.40 -4.01
CA ASP A 551 0.90 -23.01 -3.05
C ASP A 551 1.50 -21.94 -2.12
N TRP A 552 1.92 -20.79 -2.68
CA TRP A 552 2.36 -19.64 -1.88
C TRP A 552 1.24 -19.15 -0.95
N TYR A 553 0.03 -18.96 -1.46
CA TYR A 553 -1.09 -18.45 -0.67
C TYR A 553 -1.39 -19.36 0.52
N LYS A 554 -1.41 -20.68 0.30
CA LYS A 554 -1.57 -21.67 1.39
C LYS A 554 -0.45 -21.56 2.42
N SER A 555 0.79 -21.31 2.01
CA SER A 555 1.94 -21.21 2.93
C SER A 555 1.88 -19.99 3.86
N VAL A 556 1.23 -18.90 3.43
CA VAL A 556 1.15 -17.65 4.22
C VAL A 556 -0.20 -17.46 4.93
N SER A 557 -1.26 -18.12 4.45
CA SER A 557 -2.60 -18.03 5.04
C SER A 557 -2.94 -19.16 6.01
N ALA A 558 -2.18 -20.26 5.99
CA ALA A 558 -2.35 -21.35 6.96
C ALA A 558 -1.97 -20.87 8.37
N LYS A 559 -2.90 -21.07 9.32
CA LYS A 559 -2.72 -20.76 10.74
C LYS A 559 -1.99 -21.86 11.48
#